data_AF-A0A1Q7S1J1-F1
#
_entry.id   AF-A0A1Q7S1J1-F1
#
_cell.length_a   1.000
_cell.length_b   1.000
_cell.length_c   1.000
_cell.angle_alpha   90.00
_cell.angle_beta   90.00
_cell.angle_gamma   90.00
#
_symmetry.space_group_name_H-M   'P 1'
#
loop_
_entity.id
_entity.type
_entity.pdbx_description
1 polymer ?
#
loop_
_entity_poly.entity_id
_entity_poly.type
_entity_poly.pdbx_seq_one_letter_code
_entity_poly.pdbx_strand_id
1 'polypeptide(L)'
;MPPKTATKRKRASRKAKPKTKGLEALDCKLEISAEPLREVVTRVQKQGGAIVGSCRDPLGGSPLAIAVLPVDSIEPTPFQRDLSEAHHKKLAGVIEKTGTYLDPIISVPAPNGGFWTPNGRHRLEAMRRLGAKAITTLIAPNTELAWQILALNTEKAHNLKERSLEVARIYRGLIDEDNSRKETAFAFYLEEAALVTLGFCYEKKPGFAGGVYHPILRRLETF
;
A
#
# COMPACT_ATOMS: atom_id res chain seq x y z
N MET A 1 -34.30 1.47 -23.52
CA MET A 1 -33.18 0.92 -22.73
C MET A 1 -31.89 1.27 -23.45
N PRO A 2 -30.97 2.06 -22.86
CA PRO A 2 -29.71 2.34 -23.52
C PRO A 2 -28.81 1.09 -23.48
N PRO A 3 -28.03 0.82 -24.54
CA PRO A 3 -27.22 -0.38 -24.66
C PRO A 3 -26.08 -0.36 -23.63
N LYS A 4 -25.91 -1.48 -22.91
CA LYS A 4 -24.80 -1.71 -21.98
C LYS A 4 -23.49 -1.75 -22.78
N THR A 5 -22.69 -0.70 -22.70
CA THR A 5 -21.30 -0.71 -23.14
C THR A 5 -20.50 -1.59 -22.17
N ALA A 6 -20.25 -2.84 -22.58
CA ALA A 6 -19.38 -3.74 -21.84
C ALA A 6 -17.96 -3.13 -21.80
N THR A 7 -17.55 -2.66 -20.63
CA THR A 7 -16.16 -2.31 -20.34
C THR A 7 -15.30 -3.54 -20.59
N LYS A 8 -14.51 -3.51 -21.68
CA LYS A 8 -13.57 -4.59 -22.02
C LYS A 8 -12.65 -4.82 -20.82
N ARG A 9 -12.85 -5.91 -20.07
CA ARG A 9 -11.87 -6.44 -19.11
C ARG A 9 -10.52 -6.47 -19.83
N LYS A 10 -9.56 -5.65 -19.40
CA LYS A 10 -8.17 -5.72 -19.89
C LYS A 10 -7.70 -7.16 -19.67
N ARG A 11 -7.48 -7.90 -20.75
CA ARG A 11 -6.92 -9.26 -20.70
C ARG A 11 -5.65 -9.19 -19.85
N ALA A 12 -5.54 -10.07 -18.85
CA ALA A 12 -4.27 -10.27 -18.15
C ALA A 12 -3.17 -10.43 -19.19
N SER A 13 -2.12 -9.61 -19.11
CA SER A 13 -1.05 -9.65 -20.10
C SER A 13 -0.47 -11.08 -20.12
N ARG A 14 -0.34 -11.68 -21.31
CA ARG A 14 0.36 -12.97 -21.48
C ARG A 14 1.68 -12.91 -20.72
N LYS A 15 2.02 -14.00 -20.01
CA LYS A 15 3.28 -14.14 -19.28
C LYS A 15 4.43 -13.71 -20.21
N ALA A 16 5.15 -12.67 -19.81
CA ALA A 16 6.27 -12.17 -20.59
C ALA A 16 7.36 -13.25 -20.68
N LYS A 17 8.13 -13.25 -21.77
CA LYS A 17 9.32 -14.08 -21.84
C LYS A 17 10.30 -13.64 -20.72
N PRO A 18 11.04 -14.57 -20.09
CA PRO A 18 12.04 -14.19 -19.09
C PRO A 18 13.04 -13.17 -19.66
N LYS A 19 13.45 -12.18 -18.87
CA LYS A 19 14.44 -11.15 -19.23
C LYS A 19 14.05 -10.26 -20.44
N THR A 20 12.76 -10.01 -20.68
CA THR A 20 12.31 -9.16 -21.80
C THR A 20 11.52 -7.92 -21.40
N LYS A 21 11.48 -7.57 -20.11
CA LYS A 21 10.75 -6.41 -19.59
C LYS A 21 11.56 -5.75 -18.48
N GLY A 22 11.43 -4.43 -18.40
CA GLY A 22 12.12 -3.63 -17.38
C GLY A 22 13.44 -3.05 -17.87
N LEU A 23 14.16 -2.46 -16.92
CA LEU A 23 15.48 -1.90 -17.08
C LEU A 23 16.55 -2.95 -16.76
N GLU A 24 17.72 -2.83 -17.37
CA GLU A 24 18.90 -3.55 -16.90
C GLU A 24 19.36 -2.99 -15.55
N ALA A 25 20.10 -3.78 -14.78
CA ALA A 25 20.47 -3.43 -13.41
C ALA A 25 21.27 -2.11 -13.32
N LEU A 26 22.14 -1.84 -14.31
CA LEU A 26 22.92 -0.60 -14.35
C LEU A 26 22.07 0.63 -14.69
N ASP A 27 21.00 0.44 -15.46
CA ASP A 27 20.07 1.49 -15.86
C ASP A 27 19.09 1.86 -14.73
N CYS A 28 19.08 1.09 -13.63
CA CYS A 28 18.32 1.40 -12.44
C CYS A 28 18.97 2.50 -11.58
N LYS A 29 20.21 2.93 -11.88
CA LYS A 29 20.86 4.03 -11.17
C LYS A 29 20.09 5.34 -11.40
N LEU A 30 19.89 6.09 -10.33
CA LEU A 30 19.21 7.37 -10.37
C LEU A 30 19.88 8.35 -9.44
N GLU A 31 20.20 9.53 -9.96
CA GLU A 31 20.70 10.64 -9.15
C GLU A 31 19.61 11.14 -8.19
N ILE A 32 20.00 11.43 -6.95
CA ILE A 32 19.11 11.89 -5.90
C ILE A 32 18.46 13.26 -6.21
N SER A 33 19.10 14.04 -7.08
CA SER A 33 18.63 15.35 -7.55
C SER A 33 17.59 15.25 -8.67
N ALA A 34 17.31 14.05 -9.19
CA ALA A 34 16.33 13.86 -10.25
C ALA A 34 14.91 14.14 -9.74
N GLU A 35 14.09 14.80 -10.54
CA GLU A 35 12.65 14.89 -10.24
C GLU A 35 11.96 13.54 -10.47
N PRO A 36 10.98 13.15 -9.63
CA PRO A 36 10.36 13.89 -8.52
C PRO A 36 11.01 13.61 -7.15
N LEU A 37 12.25 13.07 -7.08
CA LEU A 37 12.89 12.75 -5.81
C LEU A 37 13.31 13.98 -5.02
N ARG A 38 13.55 15.12 -5.69
CA ARG A 38 13.98 16.35 -5.02
C ARG A 38 13.02 16.80 -3.92
N GLU A 39 11.71 16.69 -4.16
CA GLU A 39 10.69 16.99 -3.16
C GLU A 39 10.74 16.01 -1.99
N VAL A 40 10.93 14.72 -2.27
CA VAL A 40 11.11 13.69 -1.24
C VAL A 40 12.34 13.98 -0.38
N VAL A 41 13.47 14.31 -0.99
CA VAL A 41 14.72 14.64 -0.30
C VAL A 41 14.54 15.82 0.65
N THR A 42 13.95 16.91 0.13
CA THR A 42 13.64 18.11 0.92
C THR A 42 12.76 17.77 2.12
N ARG A 43 11.75 16.92 1.90
CA ARG A 43 10.82 16.50 2.94
C ARG A 43 11.49 15.61 3.99
N VAL A 44 12.33 14.66 3.58
CA VAL A 44 13.10 13.80 4.49
C VAL A 44 13.98 14.66 5.40
N GLN A 45 14.70 15.63 4.84
CA GLN A 45 15.55 16.55 5.60
C GLN A 45 14.72 17.40 6.58
N LYS A 46 13.56 17.92 6.17
CA LYS A 46 12.65 18.66 7.04
C LYS A 46 12.12 17.83 8.22
N GLN A 47 11.97 16.53 8.04
CA GLN A 47 11.58 15.59 9.11
C GLN A 47 12.77 15.13 9.97
N GLY A 48 13.98 15.64 9.75
CA GLY A 48 15.18 15.22 10.49
C GLY A 48 15.72 13.85 10.08
N GLY A 49 15.35 13.35 8.89
CA GLY A 49 15.88 12.12 8.33
C GLY A 49 17.07 12.32 7.41
N ALA A 50 17.64 11.21 6.95
CA ALA A 50 18.75 11.15 6.02
C ALA A 50 18.41 10.25 4.82
N ILE A 51 18.76 10.70 3.61
CA ILE A 51 18.68 9.86 2.41
C ILE A 51 19.92 8.96 2.36
N VAL A 52 19.70 7.67 2.11
CA VAL A 52 20.75 6.66 1.95
C VAL A 52 21.07 6.43 0.47
N GLY A 53 20.08 6.57 -0.42
CA GLY A 53 20.28 6.42 -1.86
C GLY A 53 19.00 6.53 -2.67
N SER A 54 19.12 6.40 -3.99
CA SER A 54 18.01 6.48 -4.95
C SER A 54 18.19 5.48 -6.10
N CYS A 55 17.09 5.00 -6.64
CA CYS A 55 17.09 4.11 -7.79
C CYS A 55 15.79 4.24 -8.59
N ARG A 56 15.77 3.65 -9.79
CA ARG A 56 14.55 3.34 -10.51
C ARG A 56 14.11 1.93 -10.15
N ASP A 57 12.81 1.72 -10.00
CA ASP A 57 12.23 0.38 -9.92
C ASP A 57 12.59 -0.38 -11.22
N PRO A 58 13.06 -1.63 -11.14
CA PRO A 58 13.64 -2.33 -12.29
C PRO A 58 12.60 -2.73 -13.33
N LEU A 59 11.30 -2.68 -13.04
CA LEU A 59 10.26 -3.11 -13.97
C LEU A 59 9.61 -1.94 -14.70
N GLY A 60 9.20 -0.91 -13.97
CA GLY A 60 8.48 0.26 -14.46
C GLY A 60 9.36 1.51 -14.62
N GLY A 61 10.57 1.52 -14.06
CA GLY A 61 11.48 2.68 -14.09
C GLY A 61 11.10 3.81 -13.14
N SER A 62 10.13 3.57 -12.25
CA SER A 62 9.60 4.53 -11.28
C SER A 62 10.70 4.95 -10.30
N PRO A 63 10.87 6.24 -10.04
CA PRO A 63 11.88 6.73 -9.12
C PRO A 63 11.54 6.37 -7.67
N LEU A 64 12.53 5.90 -6.92
CA LEU A 64 12.43 5.51 -5.51
C LEU A 64 13.63 6.07 -4.74
N ALA A 65 13.44 6.37 -3.46
CA ALA A 65 14.52 6.75 -2.54
C ALA A 65 14.55 5.82 -1.33
N ILE A 66 15.73 5.46 -0.84
CA ILE A 66 15.89 4.79 0.45
C ILE A 66 16.37 5.81 1.48
N ALA A 67 15.73 5.84 2.64
CA ALA A 67 15.99 6.82 3.69
C ALA A 67 15.93 6.19 5.09
N VAL A 68 16.51 6.88 6.05
CA VAL A 68 16.33 6.63 7.49
C VAL A 68 15.65 7.86 8.08
N LEU A 69 14.49 7.64 8.69
CA LEU A 69 13.63 8.70 9.22
C LEU A 69 13.38 8.50 10.72
N PRO A 70 13.18 9.57 11.51
CA PRO A 70 12.66 9.43 12.86
C PRO A 70 11.36 8.61 12.85
N VAL A 71 11.22 7.66 13.78
CA VAL A 71 10.11 6.69 13.73
C VAL A 71 8.74 7.36 13.80
N ASP A 72 8.65 8.52 14.47
CA ASP A 72 7.43 9.29 14.65
C ASP A 72 7.11 10.21 13.47
N SER A 73 7.99 10.30 12.46
CA SER A 73 7.72 11.04 11.22
C SER A 73 6.93 10.22 10.20
N ILE A 74 6.64 8.95 10.50
CA ILE A 74 5.92 8.01 9.64
C ILE A 74 4.69 7.51 10.39
N GLU A 75 3.52 7.66 9.79
CA GLU A 75 2.26 7.13 10.30
C GLU A 75 1.70 6.02 9.41
N PRO A 76 0.91 5.07 9.95
CA PRO A 76 0.13 4.15 9.13
C PRO A 76 -0.82 4.91 8.20
N THR A 77 -1.14 4.35 7.03
CA THR A 77 -2.22 4.93 6.22
C THR A 77 -3.56 4.81 6.97
N PRO A 78 -4.47 5.81 6.87
CA PRO A 78 -5.72 5.84 7.66
C PRO A 78 -6.66 4.64 7.44
N PHE A 79 -6.54 3.98 6.30
CA PHE A 79 -7.42 2.90 5.85
C PHE A 79 -6.80 1.51 6.02
N GLN A 80 -5.64 1.39 6.68
CA GLN A 80 -5.03 0.10 6.96
C GLN A 80 -5.81 -0.75 7.96
N ARG A 81 -5.58 -2.06 7.86
CA ARG A 81 -6.09 -3.09 8.78
C ARG A 81 -5.77 -2.81 10.23
N ASP A 82 -6.58 -3.37 11.11
CA ASP A 82 -6.33 -3.39 12.54
C ASP A 82 -5.03 -4.11 12.86
N LEU A 83 -4.25 -3.54 13.77
CA LEU A 83 -2.97 -4.09 14.19
C LEU A 83 -3.18 -5.41 14.94
N SER A 84 -2.47 -6.47 14.57
CA SER A 84 -2.39 -7.67 15.41
C SER A 84 -1.35 -7.47 16.49
N GLU A 85 -1.80 -7.36 17.74
CA GLU A 85 -0.94 -7.29 18.93
C GLU A 85 0.09 -8.42 18.98
N ALA A 86 -0.33 -9.65 18.68
CA ALA A 86 0.54 -10.83 18.73
C ALA A 86 1.65 -10.78 17.67
N HIS A 87 1.34 -10.31 16.45
CA HIS A 87 2.29 -10.31 15.35
C HIS A 87 3.41 -9.29 15.54
N HIS A 88 3.09 -8.04 15.94
CA HIS A 88 4.14 -7.04 16.12
C HIS A 88 5.01 -7.34 17.36
N LYS A 89 4.45 -7.92 18.43
CA LYS A 89 5.21 -8.37 19.61
C LYS A 89 6.25 -9.43 19.25
N LYS A 90 5.83 -10.44 18.47
CA LYS A 90 6.73 -11.48 17.99
C LYS A 90 7.83 -10.90 17.12
N LEU A 91 7.48 -9.98 16.21
CA LEU A 91 8.44 -9.32 15.34
C LEU A 91 9.46 -8.49 16.15
N ALA A 92 9.01 -7.72 17.14
CA ALA A 92 9.87 -6.97 18.03
C ALA A 92 10.88 -7.89 18.76
N GLY A 93 10.41 -9.00 19.33
CA GLY A 93 11.31 -9.96 20.00
C GLY A 93 12.33 -10.61 19.06
N VAL A 94 11.98 -10.84 17.79
CA VAL A 94 12.95 -11.34 16.80
C VAL A 94 13.99 -10.29 16.47
N ILE A 95 13.59 -9.04 16.22
CA ILE A 95 14.50 -7.92 15.92
C ILE A 95 15.46 -7.69 17.09
N GLU A 96 14.95 -7.69 18.33
CA GLU A 96 15.76 -7.53 19.53
C GLU A 96 16.80 -8.65 19.67
N LYS A 97 16.38 -9.91 19.44
CA LYS A 97 17.28 -11.06 19.52
C LYS A 97 18.35 -11.07 18.42
N THR A 98 18.02 -10.63 17.21
CA THR A 98 18.98 -10.58 16.09
C THR A 98 19.80 -9.30 16.07
N GLY A 99 19.39 -8.27 16.80
CA GLY A 99 20.01 -6.94 16.79
C GLY A 99 19.96 -6.24 15.43
N THR A 100 19.17 -6.74 14.48
CA THR A 100 19.22 -6.32 13.07
C THR A 100 17.82 -6.13 12.50
N TYR A 101 17.58 -4.96 11.90
CA TYR A 101 16.38 -4.65 11.13
C TYR A 101 16.69 -4.67 9.63
N LEU A 102 16.14 -5.64 8.88
CA LEU A 102 16.54 -5.93 7.50
C LEU A 102 15.53 -5.52 6.42
N ASP A 103 14.29 -5.27 6.78
CA ASP A 103 13.19 -5.13 5.81
C ASP A 103 12.57 -3.72 5.90
N PRO A 104 13.12 -2.72 5.18
CA PRO A 104 12.61 -1.35 5.17
C PRO A 104 11.12 -1.30 4.89
N ILE A 105 10.38 -0.47 5.63
CA ILE A 105 8.96 -0.24 5.32
C ILE A 105 8.83 0.55 4.01
N ILE A 106 7.70 0.41 3.33
CA ILE A 106 7.37 1.30 2.20
C ILE A 106 6.73 2.55 2.76
N SER A 107 7.12 3.72 2.25
CA SER A 107 6.50 5.00 2.59
C SER A 107 6.18 5.85 1.37
N VAL A 108 5.21 6.75 1.54
CA VAL A 108 4.83 7.79 0.57
C VAL A 108 4.67 9.12 1.30
N PRO A 109 4.84 10.27 0.62
CA PRO A 109 4.51 11.56 1.21
C PRO A 109 3.04 11.60 1.67
N ALA A 110 2.80 12.02 2.91
CA ALA A 110 1.44 12.22 3.42
C ALA A 110 0.90 13.62 3.05
N PRO A 111 -0.41 13.87 3.02
CA PRO A 111 -0.97 15.19 2.72
C PRO A 111 -0.53 16.29 3.70
N ASN A 112 -0.44 15.98 5.00
CA ASN A 112 -0.29 16.98 6.08
C ASN A 112 1.14 17.15 6.62
N GLY A 113 2.17 16.66 5.91
CA GLY A 113 3.55 16.57 6.44
C GLY A 113 3.93 15.13 6.84
N GLY A 114 5.22 14.86 7.08
CA GLY A 114 5.69 13.49 7.39
C GLY A 114 5.49 12.48 6.25
N PHE A 115 5.32 11.21 6.58
CA PHE A 115 5.10 10.14 5.60
C PHE A 115 3.99 9.20 6.07
N TRP A 116 3.35 8.53 5.11
CA TRP A 116 2.50 7.39 5.39
C TRP A 116 3.20 6.11 4.99
N THR A 117 3.02 5.04 5.78
CA THR A 117 3.49 3.71 5.40
C THR A 117 2.36 2.87 4.81
N PRO A 118 2.30 2.70 3.47
CA PRO A 118 1.36 1.78 2.84
C PRO A 118 1.62 0.30 3.15
N ASN A 119 2.89 -0.06 3.38
CA ASN A 119 3.24 -1.41 3.78
C ASN A 119 4.35 -1.34 4.82
N GLY A 120 4.07 -1.89 6.00
CA GLY A 120 5.04 -1.85 7.09
C GLY A 120 4.46 -1.63 8.48
N ARG A 121 3.14 -1.47 8.65
CA ARG A 121 2.54 -1.16 9.97
C ARG A 121 3.05 -2.03 11.12
N HIS A 122 3.12 -3.36 10.95
CA HIS A 122 3.63 -4.25 12.00
C HIS A 122 5.12 -4.00 12.31
N ARG A 123 5.93 -3.65 11.30
CA ARG A 123 7.35 -3.30 11.45
C ARG A 123 7.50 -1.95 12.13
N LEU A 124 6.71 -0.96 11.74
CA LEU A 124 6.66 0.36 12.38
C LEU A 124 6.32 0.24 13.87
N GLU A 125 5.25 -0.49 14.21
CA GLU A 125 4.84 -0.69 15.60
C GLU A 125 5.82 -1.55 16.40
N ALA A 126 6.47 -2.54 15.77
CA ALA A 126 7.55 -3.29 16.41
C ALA A 126 8.75 -2.38 16.74
N MET A 127 9.14 -1.50 15.83
CA MET A 127 10.23 -0.54 16.04
C MET A 127 9.88 0.48 17.13
N ARG A 128 8.65 1.02 17.13
CA ARG A 128 8.14 1.90 18.20
C ARG A 128 8.17 1.19 19.56
N ARG A 129 7.70 -0.07 19.61
CA ARG A 129 7.73 -0.90 20.83
C ARG A 129 9.15 -1.12 21.37
N LEU A 130 10.14 -1.26 20.49
CA LEU A 130 11.54 -1.40 20.87
C LEU A 130 12.20 -0.07 21.25
N GLY A 131 11.48 1.05 21.19
CA GLY A 131 12.04 2.38 21.47
C GLY A 131 13.04 2.86 20.42
N ALA A 132 12.93 2.37 19.17
CA ALA A 132 13.82 2.77 18.10
C ALA A 132 13.61 4.25 17.77
N LYS A 133 14.71 5.02 17.71
CA LYS A 133 14.65 6.45 17.35
C LYS A 133 14.34 6.67 15.86
N ALA A 134 14.72 5.73 15.01
CA ALA A 134 14.62 5.84 13.57
C ALA A 134 14.28 4.50 12.92
N ILE A 135 13.79 4.56 11.68
CA ILE A 135 13.41 3.40 10.87
C ILE A 135 13.85 3.60 9.41
N THR A 136 14.34 2.53 8.78
CA THR A 136 14.70 2.53 7.36
C THR A 136 13.45 2.35 6.51
N THR A 137 13.32 3.13 5.44
CA THR A 137 12.18 3.07 4.52
C THR A 137 12.58 3.22 3.05
N LEU A 138 11.83 2.57 2.17
CA LEU A 138 11.81 2.83 0.73
C LEU A 138 10.64 3.76 0.41
N ILE A 139 10.95 4.96 -0.07
CA ILE A 139 10.00 6.02 -0.35
C ILE A 139 9.65 6.03 -1.84
N ALA A 140 8.35 5.91 -2.12
CA ALA A 140 7.80 6.17 -3.44
C ALA A 140 7.24 7.61 -3.48
N PRO A 141 7.63 8.45 -4.46
CA PRO A 141 7.08 9.80 -4.61
C PRO A 141 5.59 9.79 -4.95
N ASN A 142 5.12 8.73 -5.62
CA ASN A 142 3.72 8.58 -6.00
C ASN A 142 2.84 8.32 -4.77
N THR A 143 2.08 9.34 -4.35
CA THR A 143 1.15 9.27 -3.22
C THR A 143 -0.03 8.34 -3.49
N GLU A 144 -0.43 8.13 -4.75
CA GLU A 144 -1.50 7.19 -5.10
C GLU A 144 -1.17 5.75 -4.70
N LEU A 145 0.12 5.42 -4.55
CA LEU A 145 0.56 4.11 -4.07
C LEU A 145 0.01 3.82 -2.67
N ALA A 146 -0.33 4.85 -1.89
CA ALA A 146 -1.06 4.71 -0.63
C ALA A 146 -2.32 3.85 -0.81
N TRP A 147 -3.06 4.04 -1.90
CA TRP A 147 -4.34 3.37 -2.15
C TRP A 147 -4.18 2.02 -2.87
N GLN A 148 -3.00 1.72 -3.42
CA GLN A 148 -2.72 0.53 -4.23
C GLN A 148 -2.19 -0.66 -3.41
N ILE A 149 -2.08 -0.51 -2.08
CA ILE A 149 -1.54 -1.50 -1.14
C ILE A 149 -2.17 -2.89 -1.30
N LEU A 150 -3.49 -2.97 -1.43
CA LEU A 150 -4.22 -4.23 -1.58
C LEU A 150 -3.71 -5.02 -2.78
N ALA A 151 -3.55 -4.34 -3.91
CA ALA A 151 -3.07 -4.94 -5.16
C ALA A 151 -1.60 -5.41 -5.06
N LEU A 152 -0.82 -4.86 -4.12
CA LEU A 152 0.60 -5.19 -3.94
C LEU A 152 0.83 -6.27 -2.87
N ASN A 153 -0.05 -6.40 -1.88
CA ASN A 153 0.03 -7.41 -0.82
C ASN A 153 -0.48 -8.80 -1.28
N THR A 154 0.05 -9.30 -2.40
CA THR A 154 -0.35 -10.58 -3.00
C THR A 154 0.26 -11.81 -2.32
N GLU A 155 1.34 -11.63 -1.54
CA GLU A 155 2.10 -12.74 -0.93
C GLU A 155 1.38 -13.39 0.26
N LYS A 156 0.57 -12.63 1.01
CA LYS A 156 -0.32 -13.17 2.04
C LYS A 156 -1.76 -12.85 1.70
N ALA A 157 -2.32 -13.62 0.77
CA ALA A 157 -3.72 -13.49 0.37
C ALA A 157 -4.62 -13.44 1.60
N HIS A 158 -5.27 -12.30 1.76
CA HIS A 158 -6.16 -12.02 2.86
C HIS A 158 -7.36 -12.97 2.83
N ASN A 159 -7.82 -13.42 4.00
CA ASN A 159 -9.11 -14.09 4.06
C ASN A 159 -10.21 -13.09 3.61
N LEU A 160 -11.33 -13.61 3.10
CA LEU A 160 -12.38 -12.80 2.50
C LEU A 160 -12.84 -11.66 3.41
N LYS A 161 -13.02 -11.93 4.71
CA LYS A 161 -13.46 -10.94 5.70
C LYS A 161 -12.48 -9.77 5.82
N GLU A 162 -11.21 -10.06 6.03
CA GLU A 162 -10.19 -9.02 6.17
C GLU A 162 -10.05 -8.19 4.90
N ARG A 163 -10.05 -8.85 3.74
CA ARG A 163 -9.99 -8.18 2.43
C ARG A 163 -11.18 -7.25 2.22
N SER A 164 -12.39 -7.73 2.51
CA SER A 164 -13.62 -6.93 2.39
C SER A 164 -13.64 -5.73 3.33
N LEU A 165 -13.23 -5.88 4.59
CA LEU A 165 -13.15 -4.78 5.56
C LEU A 165 -12.16 -3.70 5.11
N GLU A 166 -11.01 -4.10 4.56
CA GLU A 166 -10.01 -3.15 4.03
C GLU A 166 -10.52 -2.41 2.79
N VAL A 167 -11.16 -3.12 1.86
CA VAL A 167 -11.81 -2.50 0.68
C VAL A 167 -12.88 -1.48 1.10
N ALA A 168 -13.70 -1.77 2.11
CA ALA A 168 -14.69 -0.81 2.62
C ALA A 168 -14.06 0.44 3.24
N ARG A 169 -12.92 0.31 3.93
CA ARG A 169 -12.16 1.46 4.48
C ARG A 169 -11.57 2.32 3.36
N ILE A 170 -10.97 1.70 2.34
CA ILE A 170 -10.45 2.41 1.17
C ILE A 170 -11.60 3.12 0.44
N TYR A 171 -12.73 2.46 0.25
CA TYR A 171 -13.91 3.05 -0.37
C TYR A 171 -14.36 4.33 0.33
N ARG A 172 -14.51 4.29 1.66
CA ARG A 172 -14.84 5.50 2.44
C ARG A 172 -13.78 6.58 2.29
N GLY A 173 -12.50 6.23 2.38
CA GLY A 173 -11.40 7.18 2.20
C GLY A 173 -11.41 7.88 0.84
N LEU A 174 -11.72 7.15 -0.24
CA LEU A 174 -11.84 7.72 -1.58
C LEU A 174 -13.04 8.66 -1.73
N ILE A 175 -14.16 8.34 -1.08
CA ILE A 175 -15.36 9.19 -1.04
C ILE A 175 -15.10 10.45 -0.19
N ASP A 176 -14.40 10.31 0.93
CA ASP A 176 -14.03 11.43 1.81
C ASP A 176 -13.04 12.37 1.11
N GLU A 177 -12.19 11.85 0.22
CA GLU A 177 -11.27 12.64 -0.61
C GLU A 177 -12.00 13.42 -1.71
N ASP A 178 -12.84 12.74 -2.51
CA ASP A 178 -13.66 13.39 -3.56
C ASP A 178 -14.88 12.52 -3.92
N ASN A 179 -16.03 12.89 -3.35
CA ASN A 179 -17.30 12.21 -3.57
C ASN A 179 -17.96 12.50 -4.93
N SER A 180 -17.40 13.40 -5.74
CA SER A 180 -17.92 13.72 -7.08
C SER A 180 -17.47 12.72 -8.15
N ARG A 181 -16.43 11.93 -7.84
CA ARG A 181 -15.88 10.91 -8.74
C ARG A 181 -16.88 9.77 -8.95
N LYS A 182 -16.94 9.27 -10.18
CA LYS A 182 -17.70 8.05 -10.49
C LYS A 182 -17.04 6.85 -9.84
N GLU A 183 -17.85 5.94 -9.30
CA GLU A 183 -17.39 4.71 -8.66
C GLU A 183 -16.54 3.82 -9.59
N THR A 184 -16.80 3.86 -10.91
CA THR A 184 -15.94 3.24 -11.94
C THR A 184 -14.48 3.68 -11.88
N ALA A 185 -14.19 4.89 -11.40
CA ALA A 185 -12.82 5.40 -11.24
C ALA A 185 -12.11 4.79 -10.02
N PHE A 186 -12.85 4.17 -9.09
CA PHE A 186 -12.28 3.52 -7.91
C PHE A 186 -11.93 2.05 -8.15
N ALA A 187 -12.42 1.46 -9.26
CA ALA A 187 -12.27 0.04 -9.57
C ALA A 187 -10.83 -0.49 -9.47
N PHE A 188 -9.86 0.37 -9.80
CA PHE A 188 -8.44 0.04 -9.73
C PHE A 188 -7.95 -0.20 -8.28
N TYR A 189 -8.46 0.55 -7.31
CA TYR A 189 -8.04 0.47 -5.89
C TYR A 189 -8.78 -0.61 -5.10
N LEU A 190 -10.00 -0.98 -5.53
CA LEU A 190 -10.94 -1.80 -4.76
C LEU A 190 -10.98 -3.28 -5.19
N GLU A 191 -10.30 -3.63 -6.29
CA GLU A 191 -10.22 -4.95 -6.92
C GLU A 191 -11.55 -5.53 -7.45
N GLU A 192 -12.59 -5.64 -6.62
CA GLU A 192 -13.90 -6.20 -6.96
C GLU A 192 -15.02 -5.52 -6.18
N ALA A 193 -16.10 -5.11 -6.87
CA ALA A 193 -17.23 -4.37 -6.26
C ALA A 193 -17.86 -5.12 -5.07
N ALA A 194 -18.01 -6.45 -5.19
CA ALA A 194 -18.54 -7.30 -4.13
C ALA A 194 -17.80 -7.20 -2.78
N LEU A 195 -16.52 -6.81 -2.79
CA LEU A 195 -15.75 -6.67 -1.56
C LEU A 195 -16.17 -5.43 -0.77
N VAL A 196 -16.64 -4.36 -1.44
CA VAL A 196 -17.19 -3.16 -0.79
C VAL A 196 -18.44 -3.53 -0.01
N THR A 197 -19.40 -4.18 -0.67
CA THR A 197 -20.66 -4.64 -0.08
C THR A 197 -20.42 -5.57 1.11
N LEU A 198 -19.58 -6.60 0.91
CA LEU A 198 -19.22 -7.52 1.98
C LEU A 198 -18.52 -6.82 3.14
N GLY A 199 -17.68 -5.82 2.87
CA GLY A 199 -16.97 -5.05 3.88
C GLY A 199 -17.93 -4.34 4.82
N PHE A 200 -18.92 -3.63 4.26
CA PHE A 200 -19.98 -3.02 5.06
C PHE A 200 -20.85 -4.02 5.82
N CYS A 201 -21.10 -5.22 5.25
CA CYS A 201 -21.76 -6.30 5.98
C CYS A 201 -20.93 -6.78 7.18
N TYR A 202 -19.61 -6.94 7.01
CA TYR A 202 -18.71 -7.38 8.07
C TYR A 202 -18.52 -6.34 9.17
N GLU A 203 -18.54 -5.04 8.85
CA GLU A 203 -18.52 -3.97 9.85
C GLU A 203 -19.75 -4.03 10.76
N LYS A 204 -20.93 -4.24 10.18
CA LYS A 204 -22.18 -4.37 10.95
C LYS A 204 -22.28 -5.70 11.70
N LYS A 205 -21.79 -6.79 11.10
CA LYS A 205 -21.86 -8.15 11.66
C LYS A 205 -20.54 -8.88 11.42
N PRO A 206 -19.61 -8.91 12.39
CA PRO A 206 -18.32 -9.58 12.24
C PRO A 206 -18.40 -11.06 11.89
N GLY A 207 -19.48 -11.75 12.28
CA GLY A 207 -19.76 -13.16 11.96
C GLY A 207 -20.57 -13.38 10.68
N PHE A 208 -20.65 -12.39 9.78
CA PHE A 208 -21.39 -12.51 8.52
C PHE A 208 -20.84 -13.66 7.65
N ALA A 209 -21.71 -14.47 7.07
CA ALA A 209 -21.34 -15.62 6.24
C ALA A 209 -20.96 -15.20 4.81
N GLY A 210 -20.07 -14.21 4.67
CA GLY A 210 -19.72 -13.61 3.37
C GLY A 210 -19.21 -14.60 2.33
N GLY A 211 -18.58 -15.71 2.74
CA GLY A 211 -18.14 -16.77 1.82
C GLY A 211 -19.29 -17.43 1.05
N VAL A 212 -20.50 -17.49 1.62
CA VAL A 212 -21.69 -18.05 0.95
C VAL A 212 -22.23 -17.08 -0.10
N TYR A 213 -22.18 -15.77 0.18
CA TYR A 213 -22.74 -14.74 -0.70
C TYR A 213 -21.75 -14.23 -1.74
N HIS A 214 -20.45 -14.33 -1.50
CA HIS A 214 -19.43 -13.79 -2.40
C HIS A 214 -19.54 -14.29 -3.86
N PRO A 215 -19.79 -15.59 -4.15
CA PRO A 215 -19.93 -16.07 -5.52
C PRO A 215 -21.11 -15.48 -6.30
N ILE A 216 -22.21 -15.11 -5.62
CA ILE A 216 -23.36 -14.48 -6.29
C ILE A 216 -23.16 -12.97 -6.42
N LEU A 217 -22.65 -12.30 -5.37
CA LEU A 217 -22.38 -10.86 -5.40
C LEU A 217 -21.40 -10.50 -6.52
N ARG A 218 -20.32 -11.26 -6.69
CA ARG A 218 -19.34 -11.01 -7.75
C ARG A 218 -19.86 -11.14 -9.18
N ARG A 219 -21.02 -11.78 -9.37
CA ARG A 219 -21.69 -11.93 -10.67
C ARG A 219 -22.70 -10.81 -10.92
N LEU A 220 -23.22 -10.22 -9.85
CA LEU A 220 -24.25 -9.19 -9.90
C LEU A 220 -23.67 -7.79 -9.83
N GLU A 221 -22.55 -7.62 -9.13
CA GLU A 221 -21.96 -6.32 -8.84
C GLU A 221 -20.78 -6.00 -9.76
N THR A 222 -20.80 -4.79 -10.30
CA THR A 222 -19.74 -4.17 -11.09
C THR A 222 -19.65 -2.70 -10.71
N PHE A 223 -18.46 -2.12 -10.78
CA PHE A 223 -18.28 -0.68 -10.69
C PHE A 223 -18.86 0.05 -11.91
#